data_AF-A0A4P5RIR2-F1
#
_entry.id   AF-A0A4P5RIR2-F1
#
_cell.length_a   1.000
_cell.length_b   1.000
_cell.length_c   1.000
_cell.angle_alpha   90.00
_cell.angle_beta   90.00
_cell.angle_gamma   90.00
#
_symmetry.space_group_name_H-M   'P 1'
#
loop_
_entity.id
_entity.type
_entity.pdbx_description
1 polymer ?
#
loop_
_entity_poly.entity_id
_entity_poly.type
_entity_poly.pdbx_seq_one_letter_code
_entity_poly.pdbx_strand_id
1 'polypeptide(L)'
;MSVAFSRGGAYLINAERARIISQVGALAAVYGGEPTAREVARLNYATVCGFRNPANDKAFFAVCVDVQGAQRFAHAVDSWTISVPTLEP
;
A
#
# COMPACT_ATOMS: atom_id res chain seq x y z
N MET A 1 34.32 6.82 7.84
CA MET A 1 33.02 7.54 7.86
C MET A 1 32.11 7.25 6.66
N SER A 2 32.59 6.72 5.53
CA SER A 2 31.78 6.61 4.29
C SER A 2 30.68 5.54 4.30
N VAL A 3 30.85 4.42 5.03
CA VAL A 3 29.89 3.30 4.99
C VAL A 3 28.54 3.66 5.64
N ALA A 4 28.54 4.50 6.68
CA ALA A 4 27.32 4.93 7.37
C ALA A 4 26.45 5.86 6.48
N PHE A 5 27.09 6.76 5.73
CA PHE A 5 26.40 7.62 4.76
C PHE A 5 25.83 6.83 3.58
N SER A 6 26.57 5.84 3.06
CA SER A 6 26.07 4.96 2.00
C SER A 6 24.88 4.09 2.46
N ARG A 7 24.93 3.57 3.70
CA ARG A 7 23.80 2.83 4.30
C ARG A 7 22.58 3.72 4.54
N GLY A 8 22.79 4.96 5.01
CA GLY A 8 21.71 5.94 5.16
C GLY A 8 21.06 6.31 3.83
N GLY A 9 21.85 6.53 2.77
CA GLY A 9 21.34 6.83 1.43
C GLY A 9 20.53 5.68 0.83
N ALA A 10 21.03 4.44 0.94
CA ALA A 10 20.30 3.25 0.49
C ALA A 10 18.97 3.07 1.25
N TYR A 11 18.98 3.29 2.56
CA TYR A 11 17.76 3.24 3.37
C TYR A 11 16.73 4.29 2.95
N LEU A 12 17.16 5.53 2.65
CA LEU A 12 16.24 6.58 2.17
C LEU A 12 15.60 6.23 0.82
N ILE A 13 16.39 5.69 -0.11
CA ILE A 13 15.87 5.20 -1.40
C ILE A 13 14.88 4.07 -1.19
N ASN A 14 15.21 3.10 -0.34
CA ASN A 14 14.34 1.96 -0.05
C ASN A 14 13.05 2.41 0.67
N ALA A 15 13.14 3.39 1.57
CA ALA A 15 11.99 3.98 2.24
C ALA A 15 11.05 4.69 1.24
N GLU A 16 11.60 5.39 0.26
CA GLU A 16 10.80 6.06 -0.76
C GLU A 16 10.15 5.06 -1.72
N ARG A 17 10.90 4.01 -2.12
CA ARG A 17 10.33 2.88 -2.87
C ARG A 17 9.19 2.21 -2.11
N ALA A 18 9.40 1.90 -0.83
CA ALA A 18 8.36 1.32 0.02
C ALA A 18 7.14 2.25 0.13
N ARG A 19 7.33 3.57 0.20
CA ARG A 19 6.26 4.58 0.22
C ARG A 19 5.42 4.55 -1.06
N ILE A 20 6.07 4.53 -2.23
CA ILE A 20 5.37 4.50 -3.52
C ILE A 20 4.62 3.18 -3.67
N ILE A 21 5.29 2.06 -3.41
CA ILE A 21 4.70 0.73 -3.61
C ILE A 21 3.55 0.50 -2.61
N SER A 22 3.63 1.00 -1.38
CA SER A 22 2.51 0.91 -0.44
C SER A 22 1.29 1.69 -0.92
N GLN A 23 1.48 2.88 -1.49
CA GLN A 23 0.38 3.68 -2.07
C GLN A 23 -0.30 2.95 -3.24
N VAL A 24 0.49 2.41 -4.18
CA VAL A 24 -0.06 1.63 -5.30
C VAL A 24 -0.72 0.35 -4.81
N GLY A 25 -0.12 -0.33 -3.83
CA GLY A 25 -0.68 -1.53 -3.22
C GLY A 25 -2.00 -1.26 -2.50
N ALA A 26 -2.14 -0.13 -1.80
CA ALA A 26 -3.39 0.27 -1.17
C ALA A 26 -4.49 0.54 -2.21
N LEU A 27 -4.16 1.21 -3.32
CA LEU A 27 -5.12 1.39 -4.42
C LEU A 27 -5.49 0.06 -5.09
N ALA A 28 -4.53 -0.83 -5.31
CA ALA A 28 -4.79 -2.15 -5.87
C ALA A 28 -5.66 -3.01 -4.95
N ALA A 29 -5.51 -2.83 -3.62
CA ALA A 29 -6.33 -3.50 -2.63
C ALA A 29 -7.81 -3.11 -2.72
N VAL A 30 -8.11 -1.86 -3.11
CA VAL A 30 -9.50 -1.42 -3.34
C VAL A 30 -10.20 -2.31 -4.36
N TYR A 31 -9.52 -2.66 -5.46
CA TYR A 31 -10.14 -3.38 -6.58
C TYR A 31 -9.98 -4.90 -6.53
N GLY A 32 -8.99 -5.41 -5.81
CA GLY A 32 -8.70 -6.85 -5.81
C GLY A 32 -8.12 -7.37 -4.49
N GLY A 33 -8.32 -6.65 -3.39
CA GLY A 33 -7.96 -7.05 -2.04
C GLY A 33 -6.47 -7.31 -1.84
N GLU A 34 -6.17 -8.06 -0.78
CA GLU A 34 -4.81 -8.44 -0.41
C GLU A 34 -4.04 -9.17 -1.53
N PRO A 35 -4.62 -10.11 -2.31
CA PRO A 35 -3.90 -10.80 -3.36
C PRO A 35 -3.31 -9.84 -4.40
N THR A 36 -4.06 -8.81 -4.78
CA THR A 36 -3.61 -7.84 -5.79
C THR A 36 -2.55 -6.89 -5.22
N ALA A 37 -2.70 -6.49 -3.95
CA ALA A 37 -1.66 -5.72 -3.25
C ALA A 37 -0.33 -6.51 -3.14
N ARG A 38 -0.40 -7.82 -2.89
CA ARG A 38 0.76 -8.71 -2.86
C ARG A 38 1.41 -8.86 -4.22
N GLU A 39 0.62 -8.97 -5.29
CA GLU A 39 1.15 -9.06 -6.65
C GLU A 39 1.87 -7.78 -7.06
N VAL A 40 1.29 -6.60 -6.79
CA VAL A 40 1.94 -5.30 -7.03
C VAL A 40 3.27 -5.19 -6.29
N ALA A 41 3.32 -5.58 -5.01
CA ALA A 41 4.56 -5.56 -4.23
C ALA A 41 5.62 -6.50 -4.85
N ARG A 42 5.22 -7.72 -5.23
CA ARG A 42 6.10 -8.72 -5.85
C ARG A 42 6.70 -8.22 -7.16
N LEU A 43 5.90 -7.60 -8.03
CA LEU A 43 6.35 -7.02 -9.30
C LEU A 43 7.37 -5.87 -9.11
N ASN A 44 7.41 -5.27 -7.92
CA ASN A 44 8.32 -4.18 -7.58
C ASN A 44 9.44 -4.60 -6.62
N TYR A 45 9.75 -5.89 -6.52
CA TYR A 45 10.80 -6.44 -5.64
C TYR A 45 10.63 -6.06 -4.17
N ALA A 46 9.38 -6.01 -3.73
CA ALA A 46 8.99 -5.68 -2.36
C ALA A 46 8.10 -6.78 -1.78
N THR A 47 7.85 -6.71 -0.47
CA THR A 47 6.95 -7.66 0.21
C THR A 47 5.88 -6.91 0.99
N VAL A 48 4.68 -7.48 1.07
CA VAL A 48 3.64 -6.95 1.97
C VAL A 48 3.94 -7.40 3.39
N CYS A 49 4.27 -6.45 4.28
CA CYS A 49 4.57 -6.69 5.69
C CYS A 49 3.32 -6.70 6.60
N GLY A 50 2.17 -6.32 6.05
CA GLY A 50 0.93 -6.17 6.79
C GLY A 50 -0.18 -5.68 5.88
N PHE A 51 -1.39 -6.16 6.14
CA PHE A 51 -2.57 -5.84 5.36
C PHE A 51 -3.77 -5.69 6.29
N ARG A 52 -4.62 -4.71 6.03
CA ARG A 52 -5.91 -4.54 6.70
C ARG A 52 -7.00 -4.33 5.66
N ASN A 53 -8.00 -5.21 5.73
CA ASN A 53 -9.24 -5.06 4.98
C ASN A 53 -10.19 -4.10 5.73
N PRO A 54 -10.93 -3.20 5.04
CA PRO A 54 -12.03 -2.48 5.64
C PRO A 54 -13.07 -3.42 6.28
N ALA A 55 -13.53 -3.04 7.48
CA ALA A 55 -14.61 -3.75 8.18
C ALA A 55 -16.01 -3.33 7.69
N ASN A 56 -16.11 -2.21 6.98
CA ASN A 56 -17.32 -1.64 6.40
C ASN A 56 -16.98 -0.71 5.23
N ASP A 57 -18.00 -0.26 4.52
CA ASP A 57 -17.98 0.68 3.39
C ASP A 57 -17.31 2.04 3.68
N LYS A 58 -17.16 2.41 4.96
CA LYS A 58 -16.50 3.65 5.39
C LYS A 58 -15.05 3.44 5.84
N ALA A 59 -14.58 2.19 5.90
CA ALA A 59 -13.23 1.87 6.32
C ALA A 59 -12.25 1.88 5.13
N PHE A 60 -10.96 2.03 5.44
CA PHE A 60 -9.89 2.05 4.44
C PHE A 60 -9.18 0.70 4.36
N PHE A 61 -8.74 0.34 3.16
CA PHE A 61 -7.68 -0.65 2.97
C PHE A 61 -6.38 -0.05 3.48
N ALA A 62 -5.59 -0.81 4.22
CA ALA A 62 -4.23 -0.42 4.58
C ALA A 62 -3.23 -1.49 4.15
N VAL A 63 -2.13 -1.05 3.54
CA VAL A 63 -1.07 -1.92 3.05
C VAL A 63 0.27 -1.43 3.59
N CYS A 64 0.98 -2.33 4.25
CA CYS A 64 2.38 -2.19 4.63
C CYS A 64 3.24 -2.83 3.55
N VAL A 65 4.26 -2.12 3.08
CA VAL A 65 5.28 -2.67 2.17
C VAL A 65 6.65 -2.55 2.80
N ASP A 66 7.41 -3.64 2.73
CA ASP A 66 8.83 -3.71 3.08
C ASP A 66 9.67 -3.77 1.81
N VAL A 67 10.65 -2.88 1.73
CA VAL A 67 11.73 -2.91 0.74
C VAL A 67 13.05 -3.00 1.50
N GLN A 68 13.61 -4.21 1.58
CA GLN A 68 14.91 -4.47 2.19
C GLN A 68 15.04 -3.87 3.62
N GLY A 69 13.99 -4.05 4.44
CA GLY A 69 13.94 -3.57 5.81
C GLY A 69 13.44 -2.13 5.99
N ALA A 70 13.14 -1.41 4.90
CA ALA A 70 12.45 -0.13 4.96
C ALA A 70 10.94 -0.34 4.80
N GLN A 71 10.18 -0.14 5.88
CA GLN A 71 8.74 -0.36 5.91
C GLN A 71 7.95 0.94 5.79
N ARG A 72 6.91 0.95 4.96
CA ARG A 72 5.97 2.06 4.84
C ARG A 72 4.55 1.57 4.70
N PHE A 73 3.63 2.35 5.25
CA PHE A 73 2.20 2.10 5.20
C PHE A 73 1.53 3.12 4.29
N ALA A 74 0.50 2.69 3.59
CA ALA A 74 -0.46 3.57 2.95
C ALA A 74 -1.87 3.02 3.12
N HIS A 75 -2.84 3.87 2.86
CA HIS A 75 -4.24 3.52 2.90
C HIS A 75 -4.97 4.06 1.67
N ALA A 76 -6.04 3.38 1.28
CA ALA A 76 -6.95 3.80 0.23
C ALA A 76 -8.38 3.42 0.60
N VAL A 77 -9.34 4.17 0.08
CA VAL A 77 -10.78 3.95 0.28
C VAL A 77 -11.43 3.69 -1.07
N ASP A 78 -12.44 2.82 -1.09
CA ASP A 78 -13.33 2.75 -2.24
C ASP A 78 -14.35 3.89 -2.14
N SER A 79 -14.15 4.96 -2.91
CA SER A 79 -15.09 6.08 -2.94
C SER A 79 -16.17 5.93 -4.01
N TRP A 80 -16.23 4.81 -4.74
CA TRP A 80 -17.26 4.58 -5.77
C TRP A 80 -18.58 4.07 -5.19
N THR A 81 -18.59 3.62 -3.94
CA THR A 81 -19.80 3.27 -3.19
C THR A 81 -20.60 4.47 -2.69
N ILE A 82 -20.37 5.69 -3.21
CA ILE A 82 -21.30 6.81 -3.02
C ILE A 82 -22.68 6.29 -3.45
N SER A 83 -23.55 6.13 -2.45
CA SER A 83 -24.90 5.63 -2.62
C SER A 83 -25.56 6.44 -3.73
N VAL A 84 -25.73 5.83 -4.90
CA VAL A 84 -26.61 6.38 -5.92
C VAL A 84 -27.96 6.53 -5.23
N PRO A 85 -28.60 7.72 -5.27
CA PRO A 85 -29.96 7.83 -4.78
C PRO A 85 -30.75 6.72 -5.47
N THR A 86 -31.35 5.82 -4.69
CA THR A 86 -32.31 4.88 -5.24
C THR A 86 -33.34 5.74 -5.95
N LEU A 87 -33.35 5.67 -7.28
CA LEU A 87 -34.49 6.14 -8.06
C LEU A 87 -35.63 5.24 -7.61
N GLU A 88 -36.41 5.70 -6.62
CA GLU A 88 -37.69 5.09 -6.31
C GLU A 88 -38.52 5.08 -7.60
N PRO A 89 -39.30 4.00 -7.83
CA PRO A 89 -39.94 3.71 -9.10
C PRO A 89 -41.00 4.73 -9.52
#